data_AF-A0A2S6RBK5-F1
#
_entry.id   AF-A0A2S6RBK5-F1
#
_cell.length_a   1.000
_cell.length_b   1.000
_cell.length_c   1.000
_cell.angle_alpha   90.00
_cell.angle_beta   90.00
_cell.angle_gamma   90.00
#
_symmetry.space_group_name_H-M   'P 1'
#
loop_
_entity.id
_entity.type
_entity.pdbx_description
1 polymer ?
#
loop_
_entity_poly.entity_id
_entity_poly.type
_entity_poly.pdbx_seq_one_letter_code
_entity_poly.pdbx_strand_id
1 'polypeptide(L)'
;GHLMGQKVTDQVAEMRSLPAGIDQRSPARHPDWLGPDDLALKIEEIREATNGEIPIQLKLGAARVYDDVRMAAKTNPDSIYMDGMEGSTGAGPHVATEQTGIPGIAAIRQARKALDDVGMSGKITLIYAGGIRNGTDVAKAIALGADAVAIGHSAMMALNCNKDIPEADYESEIGVEAGYCYHCHTGRCPVGVATQDPELRKRLDPDEAAERVYNFLHTLTMECQMMARACGKTNVHSLEPEDLAALTMEASALAMVPLAGSQYTVGQPDMTRY
;
A
#
# COMPACT_ATOMS: atom_id res chain seq x y z
N GLY A 1 8.90 -2.01 -13.14
CA GLY A 1 7.47 -1.95 -13.49
C GLY A 1 7.23 -2.65 -14.82
N HIS A 2 6.05 -3.27 -15.00
CA HIS A 2 5.69 -3.99 -16.21
C HIS A 2 4.36 -3.47 -16.78
N LEU A 3 4.29 -3.23 -18.08
CA LEU A 3 3.06 -2.99 -18.82
C LEU A 3 3.10 -3.78 -20.13
N MET A 4 2.17 -4.71 -20.30
CA MET A 4 2.14 -5.58 -21.49
C MET A 4 1.71 -4.79 -22.72
N GLY A 5 2.26 -5.12 -23.89
CA GLY A 5 2.08 -4.41 -25.16
C GLY A 5 0.63 -4.30 -25.58
N GLN A 6 -0.18 -5.32 -25.31
CA GLN A 6 -1.64 -5.30 -25.51
C GLN A 6 -2.38 -4.21 -24.71
N LYS A 7 -1.74 -3.62 -23.69
CA LYS A 7 -2.23 -2.47 -22.91
C LYS A 7 -1.53 -1.16 -23.28
N VAL A 8 -0.65 -1.17 -24.27
CA VAL A 8 0.03 0.01 -24.81
C VAL A 8 -0.68 0.43 -26.08
N THR A 9 -1.88 1.00 -25.91
CA THR A 9 -2.65 1.63 -27.00
C THR A 9 -1.92 2.87 -27.51
N ASP A 10 -2.36 3.42 -28.65
CA ASP A 10 -1.78 4.66 -29.20
C ASP A 10 -1.84 5.81 -28.18
N GLN A 11 -2.93 5.91 -27.42
CA GLN A 11 -3.06 6.89 -26.33
C GLN A 11 -1.99 6.69 -25.24
N VAL A 12 -1.76 5.45 -24.80
CA VAL A 12 -0.76 5.14 -23.76
C VAL A 12 0.66 5.35 -24.30
N ALA A 13 0.90 4.99 -25.56
CA ALA A 13 2.15 5.20 -26.27
C ALA A 13 2.49 6.70 -26.34
N GLU A 14 1.53 7.54 -26.73
CA GLU A 14 1.67 9.00 -26.78
C GLU A 14 1.99 9.58 -25.40
N MET A 15 1.22 9.23 -24.36
CA MET A 15 1.44 9.70 -22.99
C MET A 15 2.84 9.36 -22.45
N ARG A 16 3.43 8.26 -22.89
CA ARG A 16 4.71 7.76 -22.38
C ARG A 16 5.88 8.00 -23.32
N SER A 17 5.65 8.56 -24.51
CA SER A 17 6.65 8.67 -25.58
C SER A 17 7.29 7.31 -25.92
N LEU A 18 6.48 6.27 -26.08
CA LEU A 18 6.89 4.88 -26.34
C LEU A 18 6.15 4.32 -27.57
N PRO A 19 6.69 3.29 -28.26
CA PRO A 19 5.98 2.64 -29.36
C PRO A 19 4.76 1.84 -28.87
N ALA A 20 3.64 1.95 -29.60
CA ALA A 20 2.42 1.20 -29.34
C ALA A 20 2.63 -0.31 -29.53
N GLY A 21 1.89 -1.11 -28.77
CA GLY A 21 1.90 -2.58 -28.88
C GLY A 21 3.16 -3.27 -28.31
N ILE A 22 4.14 -2.53 -27.79
CA ILE A 22 5.39 -3.11 -27.27
C ILE A 22 5.37 -3.20 -25.75
N ASP A 23 5.71 -4.37 -25.22
CA ASP A 23 5.92 -4.61 -23.80
C ASP A 23 6.90 -3.60 -23.19
N GLN A 24 6.48 -2.95 -22.11
CA GLN A 24 7.30 -1.99 -21.38
C GLN A 24 7.79 -2.59 -20.08
N ARG A 25 9.12 -2.64 -19.94
CA ARG A 25 9.82 -3.08 -18.74
C ARG A 25 10.67 -1.93 -18.22
N SER A 26 10.25 -1.32 -17.12
CA SER A 26 11.05 -0.27 -16.49
C SER A 26 12.32 -0.87 -15.90
N PRO A 27 13.44 -0.12 -15.89
CA PRO A 27 14.64 -0.51 -15.17
C PRO A 27 14.35 -0.87 -13.71
N ALA A 28 15.14 -1.79 -13.15
CA ALA A 28 15.01 -2.21 -11.75
C ALA A 28 15.53 -1.17 -10.75
N ARG A 29 16.26 -0.16 -11.23
CA ARG A 29 16.82 0.93 -10.44
C ARG A 29 16.63 2.24 -11.17
N HIS A 30 16.54 3.32 -10.40
CA HIS A 30 16.63 4.66 -10.93
C HIS A 30 18.05 4.90 -11.47
N PRO A 31 18.22 5.36 -12.72
CA PRO A 31 19.55 5.64 -13.27
C PRO A 31 20.16 6.93 -12.72
N ASP A 32 19.35 7.78 -12.10
CA ASP A 32 19.68 9.13 -11.64
C ASP A 32 20.01 9.21 -10.14
N TRP A 33 19.93 8.10 -9.39
CA TRP A 33 20.48 8.00 -8.05
C TRP A 33 20.94 6.58 -7.72
N LEU A 34 22.14 6.43 -7.17
CA LEU A 34 22.74 5.14 -6.84
C LEU A 34 22.82 4.90 -5.33
N GLY A 35 22.76 5.97 -4.54
CA GLY A 35 22.87 5.93 -3.09
C GLY A 35 22.05 7.03 -2.39
N PRO A 36 22.14 7.08 -1.04
CA PRO A 36 21.41 8.06 -0.23
C PRO A 36 21.75 9.52 -0.57
N ASP A 37 23.01 9.80 -0.88
CA ASP A 37 23.47 11.17 -1.17
C ASP A 37 22.87 11.66 -2.49
N ASP A 38 22.89 10.83 -3.54
CA ASP A 38 22.22 11.12 -4.81
C ASP A 38 20.71 11.27 -4.63
N LEU A 39 20.09 10.44 -3.77
CA LEU A 39 18.66 10.52 -3.48
C LEU A 39 18.31 11.83 -2.78
N ALA A 40 19.14 12.32 -1.86
CA ALA A 40 18.95 13.62 -1.21
C ALA A 40 19.00 14.76 -2.23
N LEU A 41 19.99 14.76 -3.13
CA LEU A 41 20.08 15.72 -4.23
C LEU A 41 18.85 15.64 -5.15
N LYS A 42 18.35 14.42 -5.41
CA LYS A 42 17.16 14.23 -6.25
C LYS A 42 15.90 14.80 -5.61
N ILE A 43 15.75 14.64 -4.30
CA ILE A 43 14.63 15.23 -3.54
C ILE A 43 14.73 16.75 -3.57
N GLU A 44 15.92 17.31 -3.42
CA GLU A 44 16.15 18.76 -3.53
C GLU A 44 15.81 19.28 -4.93
N GLU A 45 16.27 18.61 -6.00
CA GLU A 45 15.94 18.93 -7.39
C GLU A 45 14.42 18.97 -7.63
N ILE A 46 13.68 17.97 -7.15
CA ILE A 46 12.21 17.91 -7.28
C ILE A 46 11.56 19.02 -6.45
N ARG A 47 12.10 19.31 -5.27
CA ARG A 47 11.57 20.37 -4.39
C ARG A 47 11.75 21.75 -5.01
N GLU A 48 12.90 22.02 -5.61
CA GLU A 48 13.17 23.24 -6.37
C GLU A 48 12.25 23.33 -7.60
N ALA A 49 12.11 22.25 -8.37
CA ALA A 49 11.26 22.21 -9.56
C ALA A 49 9.77 22.48 -9.25
N THR A 50 9.35 22.23 -8.01
CA THR A 50 7.98 22.45 -7.52
C THR A 50 7.85 23.69 -6.63
N ASN A 51 8.89 24.51 -6.51
CA ASN A 51 8.96 25.66 -5.59
C ASN A 51 8.63 25.31 -4.13
N GLY A 52 8.82 24.05 -3.73
CA GLY A 52 8.45 23.54 -2.41
C GLY A 52 6.94 23.42 -2.15
N GLU A 53 6.09 23.58 -3.17
CA GLU A 53 4.63 23.53 -3.02
C GLU A 53 4.08 22.11 -2.95
N ILE A 54 4.80 21.13 -3.53
CA ILE A 54 4.35 19.74 -3.63
C ILE A 54 5.15 18.85 -2.66
N PRO A 55 4.48 18.07 -1.79
CA PRO A 55 5.16 17.17 -0.87
C PRO A 55 5.80 16.00 -1.63
N ILE A 56 6.99 15.61 -1.21
CA ILE A 56 7.79 14.53 -1.80
C ILE A 56 7.66 13.29 -0.93
N GLN A 57 7.22 12.20 -1.55
CA GLN A 57 7.04 10.90 -0.92
C GLN A 57 8.07 9.90 -1.42
N LEU A 58 8.73 9.20 -0.51
CA LEU A 58 9.54 8.03 -0.84
C LEU A 58 8.75 6.76 -0.61
N LYS A 59 8.54 5.96 -1.65
CA LYS A 59 7.91 4.64 -1.56
C LYS A 59 8.96 3.54 -1.43
N LEU A 60 8.91 2.81 -0.33
CA LEU A 60 9.82 1.73 0.02
C LEU A 60 9.04 0.42 0.15
N GLY A 61 9.53 -0.63 -0.50
CA GLY A 61 9.05 -2.00 -0.23
C GLY A 61 9.62 -2.49 1.09
N ALA A 62 8.81 -3.19 1.88
CA ALA A 62 9.22 -3.70 3.18
C ALA A 62 10.25 -4.82 3.02
N ALA A 63 11.53 -4.51 3.24
CA ALA A 63 12.64 -5.46 3.23
C ALA A 63 13.48 -5.30 4.51
N ARG A 64 14.52 -4.46 4.50
CA ARG A 64 15.32 -4.14 5.70
C ARG A 64 14.77 -2.87 6.32
N VAL A 65 13.51 -2.94 6.74
CA VAL A 65 12.66 -1.78 7.02
C VAL A 65 13.33 -0.76 7.93
N TYR A 66 13.92 -1.20 9.05
CA TYR A 66 14.60 -0.29 9.98
C TYR A 66 15.72 0.51 9.31
N ASP A 67 16.63 -0.16 8.58
CA ASP A 67 17.78 0.48 7.93
C ASP A 67 17.35 1.35 6.74
N ASP A 68 16.42 0.85 5.93
CA ASP A 68 15.96 1.52 4.72
C ASP A 68 15.19 2.81 5.08
N VAL A 69 14.34 2.79 6.12
CA VAL A 69 13.63 3.99 6.62
C VAL A 69 14.58 4.97 7.28
N ARG A 70 15.53 4.48 8.07
CA ARG A 70 16.55 5.33 8.72
C ARG A 70 17.40 6.08 7.69
N MET A 71 17.75 5.40 6.60
CA MET A 71 18.46 6.01 5.48
C MET A 71 17.58 7.04 4.77
N ALA A 72 16.37 6.64 4.38
CA ALA A 72 15.43 7.50 3.66
C ALA A 72 15.09 8.78 4.44
N ALA A 73 14.92 8.68 5.76
CA ALA A 73 14.64 9.82 6.62
C ALA A 73 15.73 10.91 6.57
N LYS A 74 16.99 10.55 6.29
CA LYS A 74 18.10 11.51 6.16
C LYS A 74 18.10 12.27 4.83
N THR A 75 17.31 11.81 3.85
CA THR A 75 17.21 12.44 2.53
C THR A 75 16.14 13.54 2.49
N ASN A 76 15.51 13.85 3.63
CA ASN A 76 14.52 14.91 3.81
C ASN A 76 13.24 14.83 2.94
N PRO A 77 12.57 13.65 2.86
CA PRO A 77 11.24 13.55 2.26
C PRO A 77 10.15 14.09 3.21
N ASP A 78 9.00 14.47 2.67
CA ASP A 78 7.83 14.87 3.48
C ASP A 78 7.06 13.66 4.02
N SER A 79 7.11 12.54 3.30
CA SER A 79 6.52 11.28 3.74
C SER A 79 7.31 10.06 3.28
N ILE A 80 7.22 8.98 4.06
CA ILE A 80 7.70 7.65 3.69
C ILE A 80 6.49 6.74 3.59
N TYR A 81 6.30 6.17 2.39
CA TYR A 81 5.29 5.18 2.08
C TYR A 81 5.92 3.79 2.18
N MET A 82 5.53 3.04 3.21
CA MET A 82 5.98 1.67 3.47
C MET A 82 4.97 0.67 2.89
N ASP A 83 5.40 -0.11 1.90
CA ASP A 83 4.56 -1.10 1.22
C ASP A 83 4.91 -2.52 1.68
N GLY A 84 3.98 -3.20 2.36
CA GLY A 84 4.12 -4.59 2.79
C GLY A 84 4.07 -5.59 1.64
N MET A 85 4.43 -6.85 1.90
CA MET A 85 4.34 -7.93 0.90
C MET A 85 2.92 -8.16 0.37
N GLU A 86 1.90 -7.70 1.09
CA GLU A 86 0.48 -7.79 0.75
C GLU A 86 0.05 -6.81 -0.36
N GLY A 87 0.98 -6.01 -0.88
CA GLY A 87 0.76 -5.13 -2.03
C GLY A 87 0.36 -5.91 -3.29
N SER A 88 -0.45 -5.29 -4.15
CA SER A 88 -0.89 -5.90 -5.41
C SER A 88 -0.15 -5.33 -6.62
N THR A 89 -0.22 -6.04 -7.75
CA THR A 89 0.32 -5.57 -9.02
C THR A 89 -0.63 -5.89 -10.17
N GLY A 90 -0.67 -5.01 -11.18
CA GLY A 90 -1.38 -5.29 -12.43
C GLY A 90 -0.61 -6.23 -13.35
N ALA A 91 0.72 -6.31 -13.22
CA ALA A 91 1.59 -7.21 -13.95
C ALA A 91 2.95 -7.34 -13.24
N GLY A 92 3.40 -8.58 -13.05
CA GLY A 92 4.72 -8.88 -12.49
C GLY A 92 4.98 -10.38 -12.49
N PRO A 93 6.24 -10.82 -12.35
CA PRO A 93 6.55 -12.22 -12.20
C PRO A 93 5.92 -12.78 -10.92
N HIS A 94 5.24 -13.92 -11.00
CA HIS A 94 4.67 -14.60 -9.83
C HIS A 94 5.73 -14.86 -8.76
N VAL A 95 6.93 -15.29 -9.15
CA VAL A 95 8.04 -15.51 -8.22
C VAL A 95 8.40 -14.26 -7.41
N ALA A 96 8.32 -13.07 -8.00
CA ALA A 96 8.60 -11.84 -7.26
C ALA A 96 7.49 -11.53 -6.27
N THR A 97 6.23 -11.77 -6.65
CA THR A 97 5.07 -11.55 -5.78
C THR A 97 5.08 -12.49 -4.57
N GLU A 98 5.42 -13.77 -4.80
CA GLU A 98 5.37 -14.80 -3.76
C GLU A 98 6.62 -14.88 -2.88
N GLN A 99 7.77 -14.36 -3.34
CA GLN A 99 9.07 -14.60 -2.70
C GLN A 99 9.81 -13.32 -2.27
N THR A 100 9.16 -12.15 -2.33
CA THR A 100 9.79 -10.89 -1.91
C THR A 100 8.91 -10.09 -0.95
N GLY A 101 9.55 -9.25 -0.15
CA GLY A 101 8.89 -8.44 0.88
C GLY A 101 8.76 -9.16 2.23
N ILE A 102 8.26 -8.43 3.22
CA ILE A 102 7.89 -8.97 4.53
C ILE A 102 6.45 -8.55 4.90
N PRO A 103 5.78 -9.25 5.83
CA PRO A 103 4.43 -8.90 6.26
C PRO A 103 4.36 -7.47 6.80
N GLY A 104 3.36 -6.72 6.35
CA GLY A 104 3.23 -5.31 6.67
C GLY A 104 3.08 -5.03 8.17
N ILE A 105 2.43 -5.92 8.92
CA ILE A 105 2.29 -5.80 10.38
C ILE A 105 3.65 -5.76 11.10
N ALA A 106 4.66 -6.44 10.56
CA ALA A 106 6.02 -6.45 11.08
C ALA A 106 6.81 -5.21 10.66
N ALA A 107 6.47 -4.63 9.50
CA ALA A 107 7.16 -3.49 8.91
C ALA A 107 6.84 -2.18 9.63
N ILE A 108 5.56 -1.93 9.99
CA ILE A 108 5.13 -0.63 10.54
C ILE A 108 5.94 -0.23 11.78
N ARG A 109 6.09 -1.16 12.72
CA ARG A 109 6.80 -0.89 13.98
C ARG A 109 8.30 -0.67 13.79
N GLN A 110 8.92 -1.41 12.86
CA GLN A 110 10.32 -1.18 12.49
C GLN A 110 10.51 0.19 11.85
N ALA A 111 9.60 0.60 10.99
CA ALA A 111 9.62 1.91 10.33
C ALA A 111 9.43 3.06 11.34
N ARG A 112 8.44 2.93 12.24
CA ARG A 112 8.22 3.91 13.32
C ARG A 112 9.45 4.04 14.20
N LYS A 113 9.99 2.90 14.68
CA LYS A 113 11.21 2.90 15.49
C LYS A 113 12.39 3.58 14.77
N ALA A 114 12.56 3.34 13.47
CA ALA A 114 13.62 3.99 12.69
C ALA A 114 13.48 5.51 12.65
N LEU A 115 12.24 6.03 12.49
CA LEU A 115 11.94 7.46 12.54
C LEU A 115 12.16 8.07 13.93
N ASP A 116 11.77 7.35 14.99
CA ASP A 116 11.97 7.77 16.38
C ASP A 116 13.47 7.89 16.69
N ASP A 117 14.26 6.86 16.35
CA ASP A 117 15.70 6.78 16.64
C ASP A 117 16.52 7.88 15.92
N VAL A 118 16.02 8.45 14.83
CA VAL A 118 16.65 9.58 14.12
C VAL A 118 15.95 10.93 14.35
N GLY A 119 14.98 11.00 15.26
CA GLY A 119 14.31 12.25 15.63
C GLY A 119 13.48 12.87 14.50
N MET A 120 12.91 12.02 13.64
CA MET A 120 12.08 12.41 12.49
C MET A 120 10.60 12.07 12.65
N SER A 121 10.20 11.41 13.74
CA SER A 121 8.79 11.26 14.09
C SER A 121 8.10 12.61 14.28
N GLY A 122 6.90 12.74 13.70
CA GLY A 122 6.15 13.99 13.63
C GLY A 122 6.67 15.00 12.60
N LYS A 123 7.83 14.75 11.95
CA LYS A 123 8.35 15.56 10.84
C LYS A 123 8.14 14.88 9.50
N ILE A 124 8.33 13.57 9.45
CA ILE A 124 8.08 12.72 8.27
C ILE A 124 6.84 11.89 8.54
N THR A 125 5.84 12.03 7.67
CA THR A 125 4.61 11.22 7.75
C THR A 125 4.91 9.79 7.30
N LEU A 126 4.67 8.80 8.18
CA LEU A 126 4.76 7.38 7.85
C LEU A 126 3.42 6.88 7.32
N ILE A 127 3.39 6.53 6.05
CA ILE A 127 2.20 5.99 5.37
C ILE A 127 2.40 4.49 5.22
N TYR A 128 1.46 3.70 5.71
CA TYR A 128 1.47 2.25 5.52
C TYR A 128 0.57 1.83 4.35
N ALA A 129 1.04 0.86 3.56
CA ALA A 129 0.23 0.21 2.53
C ALA A 129 0.47 -1.29 2.51
N GLY A 130 -0.56 -2.02 2.08
CA GLY A 130 -0.53 -3.48 1.99
C GLY A 130 -1.69 -4.09 2.78
N GLY A 131 -2.56 -4.84 2.10
CA GLY A 131 -3.57 -5.67 2.76
C GLY A 131 -4.67 -4.96 3.55
N ILE A 132 -4.81 -3.63 3.50
CA ILE A 132 -5.89 -2.89 4.17
C ILE A 132 -7.24 -3.19 3.51
N ARG A 133 -8.17 -3.81 4.25
CA ARG A 133 -9.48 -4.24 3.71
C ARG A 133 -10.68 -3.63 4.43
N ASN A 134 -10.51 -3.20 5.68
CA ASN A 134 -11.58 -2.69 6.53
C ASN A 134 -11.03 -1.66 7.54
N GLY A 135 -11.90 -1.02 8.32
CA GLY A 135 -11.48 -0.01 9.30
C GLY A 135 -10.72 -0.56 10.49
N THR A 136 -10.84 -1.86 10.79
CA THR A 136 -10.02 -2.50 11.84
C THR A 136 -8.58 -2.69 11.40
N ASP A 137 -8.33 -2.98 10.11
CA ASP A 137 -6.98 -3.00 9.55
C ASP A 137 -6.34 -1.61 9.62
N VAL A 138 -7.13 -0.55 9.37
CA VAL A 138 -6.67 0.84 9.53
C VAL A 138 -6.33 1.16 10.97
N ALA A 139 -7.22 0.85 11.91
CA ALA A 139 -7.00 1.09 13.34
C ALA A 139 -5.74 0.37 13.84
N LYS A 140 -5.51 -0.88 13.42
CA LYS A 140 -4.29 -1.63 13.75
C LYS A 140 -3.04 -0.97 13.17
N ALA A 141 -3.06 -0.54 11.91
CA ALA A 141 -1.91 0.10 11.30
C ALA A 141 -1.54 1.41 12.01
N ILE A 142 -2.55 2.23 12.36
CA ILE A 142 -2.34 3.46 13.13
C ILE A 142 -1.79 3.16 14.53
N ALA A 143 -2.40 2.21 15.25
CA ALA A 143 -1.94 1.78 16.57
C ALA A 143 -0.48 1.29 16.55
N LEU A 144 -0.07 0.60 15.48
CA LEU A 144 1.31 0.14 15.31
C LEU A 144 2.31 1.25 14.95
N GLY A 145 1.84 2.46 14.67
CA GLY A 145 2.66 3.65 14.49
C GLY A 145 2.61 4.27 13.09
N ALA A 146 1.71 3.85 12.20
CA ALA A 146 1.48 4.56 10.94
C ALA A 146 0.72 5.88 11.18
N ASP A 147 1.10 6.95 10.48
CA ASP A 147 0.39 8.23 10.52
C ASP A 147 -0.80 8.25 9.55
N ALA A 148 -0.72 7.46 8.47
CA ALA A 148 -1.84 7.22 7.56
C ALA A 148 -1.74 5.84 6.91
N VAL A 149 -2.81 5.43 6.24
CA VAL A 149 -2.83 4.22 5.42
C VAL A 149 -3.16 4.54 3.97
N ALA A 150 -2.63 3.75 3.04
CA ALA A 150 -2.99 3.81 1.63
C ALA A 150 -3.72 2.55 1.20
N ILE A 151 -4.72 2.74 0.34
CA ILE A 151 -5.66 1.70 -0.09
C ILE A 151 -5.60 1.58 -1.61
N GLY A 152 -5.38 0.36 -2.11
CA GLY A 152 -5.35 0.05 -3.53
C GLY A 152 -6.37 -1.05 -3.89
N HIS A 153 -6.02 -2.31 -3.63
CA HIS A 153 -6.84 -3.45 -4.07
C HIS A 153 -8.27 -3.43 -3.52
N SER A 154 -8.49 -3.16 -2.23
CA SER A 154 -9.86 -3.11 -1.67
C SER A 154 -10.71 -1.99 -2.27
N ALA A 155 -10.11 -0.84 -2.61
CA ALA A 155 -10.81 0.20 -3.38
C ALA A 155 -11.15 -0.28 -4.80
N MET A 156 -10.26 -1.05 -5.45
CA MET A 156 -10.54 -1.66 -6.76
C MET A 156 -11.67 -2.71 -6.67
N MET A 157 -11.76 -3.47 -5.58
CA MET A 157 -12.87 -4.39 -5.32
C MET A 157 -14.20 -3.62 -5.17
N ALA A 158 -14.20 -2.52 -4.40
CA ALA A 158 -15.37 -1.65 -4.28
C ALA A 158 -15.77 -1.03 -5.64
N LEU A 159 -14.78 -0.68 -6.46
CA LEU A 159 -14.99 -0.10 -7.79
C LEU A 159 -15.74 -1.06 -8.72
N ASN A 160 -15.22 -2.29 -8.92
CA ASN A 160 -15.86 -3.40 -9.65
C ASN A 160 -15.00 -4.67 -9.79
N CYS A 161 -13.75 -4.68 -9.32
CA CYS A 161 -12.84 -5.82 -9.50
C CYS A 161 -13.49 -7.11 -9.00
N ASN A 162 -13.48 -8.16 -9.83
CA ASN A 162 -14.07 -9.47 -9.56
C ASN A 162 -15.59 -9.49 -9.32
N LYS A 163 -16.30 -8.38 -9.53
CA LYS A 163 -17.76 -8.33 -9.42
C LYS A 163 -18.41 -9.07 -10.59
N ASP A 164 -19.46 -9.81 -10.28
CA ASP A 164 -20.37 -10.39 -11.27
C ASP A 164 -21.40 -9.32 -11.69
N ILE A 165 -21.32 -8.85 -12.93
CA ILE A 165 -22.24 -7.84 -13.51
C ILE A 165 -22.82 -8.40 -14.81
N PRO A 166 -24.05 -8.00 -15.20
CA PRO A 166 -24.72 -8.55 -16.38
C PRO A 166 -23.92 -8.47 -17.68
N GLU A 167 -23.09 -7.44 -17.83
CA GLU A 167 -22.26 -7.19 -19.01
C GLU A 167 -20.95 -7.99 -19.03
N ALA A 168 -20.56 -8.60 -17.91
CA ALA A 168 -19.29 -9.30 -17.78
C ALA A 168 -19.46 -10.79 -18.10
N ASP A 169 -18.62 -11.29 -19.00
CA ASP A 169 -18.49 -12.71 -19.31
C ASP A 169 -17.05 -13.16 -18.97
N TYR A 170 -16.86 -13.55 -17.71
CA TYR A 170 -15.52 -13.94 -17.24
C TYR A 170 -15.05 -15.25 -17.90
N GLU A 171 -15.95 -16.20 -18.14
CA GLU A 171 -15.59 -17.50 -18.70
C GLU A 171 -15.10 -17.37 -20.14
N SER A 172 -15.78 -16.61 -20.98
CA SER A 172 -15.37 -16.47 -22.38
C SER A 172 -14.16 -15.53 -22.56
N GLU A 173 -14.07 -14.46 -21.77
CA GLU A 173 -13.02 -13.44 -21.95
C GLU A 173 -11.69 -13.83 -21.33
N ILE A 174 -11.72 -14.50 -20.17
CA ILE A 174 -10.53 -14.80 -19.37
C ILE A 174 -10.47 -16.23 -18.83
N GLY A 175 -11.50 -17.05 -19.03
CA GLY A 175 -11.46 -18.48 -18.70
C GLY A 175 -11.58 -18.82 -17.21
N VAL A 176 -12.17 -17.93 -16.41
CA VAL A 176 -12.41 -18.14 -14.98
C VAL A 176 -13.80 -17.65 -14.59
N GLU A 177 -14.30 -18.04 -13.42
CA GLU A 177 -15.53 -17.49 -12.85
C GLU A 177 -15.30 -16.09 -12.24
N ALA A 178 -16.37 -15.30 -12.13
CA ALA A 178 -16.34 -14.07 -11.35
C ALA A 178 -15.90 -14.36 -9.90
N GLY A 179 -15.11 -13.47 -9.30
CA GLY A 179 -14.47 -13.72 -7.98
C GLY A 179 -13.06 -14.33 -8.05
N TYR A 180 -12.66 -14.92 -9.18
CA TYR A 180 -11.39 -15.67 -9.32
C TYR A 180 -10.44 -15.10 -10.38
N CYS A 181 -10.67 -13.88 -10.85
CA CYS A 181 -9.82 -13.21 -11.83
C CYS A 181 -8.58 -12.57 -11.20
N TYR A 182 -7.41 -13.02 -11.67
CA TYR A 182 -6.09 -12.41 -11.40
C TYR A 182 -5.34 -12.07 -12.71
N HIS A 183 -6.09 -11.92 -13.81
CA HIS A 183 -5.58 -11.77 -15.18
C HIS A 183 -5.40 -10.30 -15.62
N CYS A 184 -5.17 -9.38 -14.68
CA CYS A 184 -5.05 -7.93 -14.94
C CYS A 184 -4.01 -7.57 -16.01
N HIS A 185 -2.97 -8.40 -16.15
CA HIS A 185 -1.89 -8.25 -17.11
C HIS A 185 -2.34 -8.47 -18.57
N THR A 186 -3.43 -9.23 -18.78
CA THR A 186 -3.97 -9.54 -20.10
C THR A 186 -4.63 -8.33 -20.78
N GLY A 187 -5.05 -7.33 -20.01
CA GLY A 187 -5.83 -6.21 -20.53
C GLY A 187 -7.27 -6.59 -20.90
N ARG A 188 -7.74 -7.80 -20.57
CA ARG A 188 -9.10 -8.29 -20.88
C ARG A 188 -10.00 -8.32 -19.65
N CYS A 189 -9.99 -7.25 -18.85
CA CYS A 189 -10.75 -7.21 -17.61
C CYS A 189 -12.26 -7.13 -17.92
N PRO A 190 -13.09 -8.13 -17.56
CA PRO A 190 -14.49 -8.18 -17.99
C PRO A 190 -15.38 -7.09 -17.42
N VAL A 191 -14.92 -6.44 -16.36
CA VAL A 191 -15.63 -5.38 -15.63
C VAL A 191 -15.08 -3.97 -15.91
N GLY A 192 -14.24 -3.82 -16.94
CA GLY A 192 -13.79 -2.50 -17.40
C GLY A 192 -12.73 -1.82 -16.52
N VAL A 193 -12.21 -2.51 -15.50
CA VAL A 193 -11.29 -1.91 -14.51
C VAL A 193 -9.83 -1.90 -15.00
N ALA A 194 -9.25 -3.07 -15.29
CA ALA A 194 -7.83 -3.22 -15.62
C ALA A 194 -7.58 -3.43 -17.12
N THR A 195 -8.28 -2.70 -17.98
CA THR A 195 -8.28 -2.87 -19.45
C THR A 195 -8.08 -1.54 -20.19
N GLN A 196 -7.56 -1.63 -21.41
CA GLN A 196 -7.52 -0.51 -22.36
C GLN A 196 -8.44 -0.73 -23.57
N ASP A 197 -9.18 -1.85 -23.59
CA ASP A 197 -10.17 -2.14 -24.63
C ASP A 197 -11.37 -1.19 -24.48
N PRO A 198 -11.73 -0.41 -25.52
CA PRO A 198 -12.83 0.53 -25.44
C PRO A 198 -14.19 -0.10 -25.12
N GLU A 199 -14.47 -1.32 -25.58
CA GLU A 199 -15.74 -2.00 -25.31
C GLU A 199 -15.79 -2.51 -23.88
N LEU A 200 -14.69 -3.09 -23.37
CA LEU A 200 -14.63 -3.51 -21.97
C LEU A 200 -14.71 -2.31 -21.02
N ARG A 201 -14.05 -1.19 -21.35
CA ARG A 201 -14.07 0.04 -20.53
C ARG A 201 -15.48 0.63 -20.35
N LYS A 202 -16.37 0.50 -21.35
CA LYS A 202 -17.75 0.99 -21.25
C LYS A 202 -18.56 0.31 -20.14
N ARG A 203 -18.14 -0.88 -19.70
CA ARG A 203 -18.80 -1.64 -18.63
C ARG A 203 -18.57 -1.07 -17.23
N LEU A 204 -17.63 -0.13 -17.09
CA LEU A 204 -17.40 0.58 -15.85
C LEU A 204 -18.13 1.93 -15.90
N ASP A 205 -19.33 1.99 -15.31
CA ASP A 205 -20.02 3.24 -15.04
C ASP A 205 -19.26 4.03 -13.95
N PRO A 206 -18.72 5.23 -14.24
CA PRO A 206 -17.94 5.99 -13.27
C PRO A 206 -18.75 6.50 -12.07
N ASP A 207 -20.01 6.87 -12.26
CA ASP A 207 -20.83 7.47 -11.22
C ASP A 207 -21.24 6.39 -10.20
N GLU A 208 -21.70 5.24 -10.69
CA GLU A 208 -22.01 4.13 -9.79
C GLU A 208 -20.76 3.56 -9.10
N ALA A 209 -19.63 3.49 -9.81
CA ALA A 209 -18.37 3.04 -9.23
C ALA A 209 -17.90 4.00 -8.13
N ALA A 210 -18.02 5.31 -8.35
CA ALA A 210 -17.69 6.32 -7.35
C ALA A 210 -18.57 6.20 -6.11
N GLU A 211 -19.87 5.96 -6.26
CA GLU A 211 -20.78 5.75 -5.12
C GLU A 211 -20.38 4.51 -4.29
N ARG A 212 -20.02 3.40 -4.95
CA ARG A 212 -19.55 2.19 -4.24
C ARG A 212 -18.24 2.43 -3.50
N VAL A 213 -17.28 3.12 -4.13
CA VAL A 213 -16.01 3.48 -3.48
C VAL A 213 -16.25 4.43 -2.31
N TYR A 214 -17.16 5.40 -2.45
CA TYR A 214 -17.56 6.30 -1.35
C TYR A 214 -18.13 5.51 -0.17
N ASN A 215 -19.08 4.60 -0.42
CA ASN A 215 -19.69 3.77 0.62
C ASN A 215 -18.65 2.90 1.33
N PHE A 216 -17.69 2.34 0.59
CA PHE A 216 -16.57 1.59 1.15
C PHE A 216 -15.69 2.44 2.07
N LEU A 217 -15.23 3.61 1.59
CA LEU A 217 -14.37 4.51 2.38
C LEU A 217 -15.10 5.07 3.61
N HIS A 218 -16.40 5.37 3.48
CA HIS A 218 -17.24 5.81 4.59
C HIS A 218 -17.37 4.73 5.66
N THR A 219 -17.63 3.49 5.25
CA THR A 219 -17.72 2.33 6.17
C THR A 219 -16.39 2.09 6.88
N LEU A 220 -15.29 2.10 6.12
CA LEU A 220 -13.93 1.92 6.65
C LEU A 220 -13.58 3.01 7.69
N THR A 221 -14.03 4.25 7.46
CA THR A 221 -13.87 5.36 8.42
C THR A 221 -14.68 5.11 9.70
N MET A 222 -15.95 4.71 9.58
CA MET A 222 -16.81 4.43 10.74
C MET A 222 -16.27 3.28 11.60
N GLU A 223 -15.80 2.21 10.96
CA GLU A 223 -15.18 1.06 11.64
C GLU A 223 -13.90 1.47 12.39
N CYS A 224 -13.03 2.27 11.76
CA CYS A 224 -11.82 2.78 12.42
C CYS A 224 -12.15 3.65 13.65
N GLN A 225 -13.13 4.55 13.52
CA GLN A 225 -13.61 5.36 14.65
C GLN A 225 -14.23 4.50 15.76
N MET A 226 -14.95 3.42 15.40
CA MET A 226 -15.52 2.49 16.37
C MET A 226 -14.42 1.82 17.19
N MET A 227 -13.32 1.41 16.57
CA MET A 227 -12.17 0.84 17.28
C MET A 227 -11.52 1.86 18.23
N ALA A 228 -11.29 3.10 17.80
CA ALA A 228 -10.77 4.15 18.67
C ALA A 228 -11.66 4.38 19.90
N ARG A 229 -12.99 4.45 19.71
CA ARG A 229 -13.95 4.59 20.82
C ARG A 229 -13.95 3.39 21.76
N ALA A 230 -13.82 2.17 21.22
CA ALA A 230 -13.73 0.95 22.02
C ALA A 230 -12.49 0.93 22.93
N CYS A 231 -11.39 1.55 22.49
CA CYS A 231 -10.17 1.76 23.27
C CYS A 231 -10.22 3.02 24.17
N GLY A 232 -11.38 3.69 24.27
CA GLY A 232 -11.54 4.89 25.08
C GLY A 232 -10.87 6.15 24.51
N LYS A 233 -10.51 6.14 23.22
CA LYS A 233 -9.83 7.24 22.54
C LYS A 233 -10.84 8.13 21.80
N THR A 234 -10.59 9.45 21.81
CA THR A 234 -11.42 10.44 21.09
C THR A 234 -10.88 10.77 19.70
N ASN A 235 -9.64 10.36 19.40
CA ASN A 235 -8.98 10.54 18.11
C ASN A 235 -8.32 9.22 17.70
N VAL A 236 -8.42 8.84 16.41
CA VAL A 236 -7.80 7.63 15.88
C VAL A 236 -6.28 7.64 16.01
N HIS A 237 -5.64 8.81 15.95
CA HIS A 237 -4.19 8.96 16.16
C HIS A 237 -3.77 8.85 17.63
N SER A 238 -4.72 8.67 18.55
CA SER A 238 -4.43 8.33 19.95
C SER A 238 -4.44 6.81 20.20
N LEU A 239 -4.67 6.00 19.17
CA LEU A 239 -4.46 4.56 19.23
C LEU A 239 -2.96 4.26 19.38
N GLU A 240 -2.64 3.35 20.29
CA GLU A 240 -1.26 3.00 20.65
C GLU A 240 -1.05 1.48 20.54
N PRO A 241 0.19 0.98 20.45
CA PRO A 241 0.44 -0.46 20.41
C PRO A 241 -0.17 -1.23 21.59
N GLU A 242 -0.32 -0.59 22.74
CA GLU A 242 -0.92 -1.13 23.97
C GLU A 242 -2.43 -1.35 23.85
N ASP A 243 -3.09 -0.75 22.87
CA ASP A 243 -4.50 -1.01 22.54
C ASP A 243 -4.69 -2.35 21.79
N LEU A 244 -3.60 -3.01 21.40
CA LEU A 244 -3.59 -4.29 20.70
C LEU A 244 -3.12 -5.44 21.59
N ALA A 245 -3.66 -6.63 21.33
CA ALA A 245 -3.21 -7.87 21.95
C ALA A 245 -2.99 -8.94 20.87
N ALA A 246 -1.81 -9.55 20.86
CA ALA A 246 -1.48 -10.63 19.94
C ALA A 246 -2.10 -11.95 20.39
N LEU A 247 -2.78 -12.64 19.46
CA LEU A 247 -3.37 -13.95 19.72
C LEU A 247 -2.37 -15.10 19.56
N THR A 248 -1.23 -14.86 18.92
CA THR A 248 -0.18 -15.85 18.71
C THR A 248 1.20 -15.28 19.04
N MET A 249 2.16 -16.16 19.30
CA MET A 249 3.54 -15.77 19.61
C MET A 249 4.21 -15.07 18.43
N GLU A 250 3.93 -15.50 17.20
CA GLU A 250 4.46 -14.92 15.97
C GLU A 250 3.92 -13.50 15.79
N ALA A 251 2.62 -13.28 15.99
CA ALA A 251 2.04 -11.94 15.93
C ALA A 251 2.65 -11.01 16.99
N SER A 252 2.86 -11.52 18.21
CA SER A 252 3.51 -10.75 19.27
C SER A 252 4.95 -10.37 18.90
N ALA A 253 5.72 -11.32 18.38
CA ALA A 253 7.12 -11.11 17.98
C ALA A 253 7.24 -10.10 16.83
N LEU A 254 6.39 -10.23 15.81
CA LEU A 254 6.43 -9.41 14.61
C LEU A 254 5.91 -7.99 14.85
N ALA A 255 4.75 -7.86 15.51
CA ALA A 255 4.13 -6.57 15.78
C ALA A 255 4.68 -5.89 17.04
N MET A 256 5.51 -6.58 17.83
CA MET A 256 6.05 -6.08 19.11
C MET A 256 4.93 -5.56 20.02
N VAL A 257 3.89 -6.39 20.20
CA VAL A 257 2.72 -6.16 21.07
C VAL A 257 2.55 -7.35 22.03
N PRO A 258 1.97 -7.14 23.23
CA PRO A 258 1.84 -8.20 24.23
C PRO A 258 0.90 -9.33 23.78
N LEU A 259 1.14 -10.54 24.27
CA LEU A 259 0.23 -11.67 24.10
C LEU A 259 -1.06 -11.44 24.90
N ALA A 260 -2.21 -11.76 24.29
CA ALA A 260 -3.52 -11.64 24.89
C ALA A 260 -3.58 -12.35 26.26
N GLY A 261 -4.08 -11.64 27.26
CA GLY A 261 -4.15 -12.12 28.65
C GLY A 261 -2.82 -12.05 29.42
N SER A 262 -1.79 -11.39 28.88
CA SER A 262 -0.49 -11.23 29.54
C SER A 262 0.14 -9.85 29.24
N GLN A 263 1.24 -9.54 29.92
CA GLN A 263 2.12 -8.40 29.58
C GLN A 263 3.38 -8.84 28.81
N TYR A 264 3.47 -10.11 28.46
CA TYR A 264 4.65 -10.67 27.81
C TYR A 264 4.64 -10.36 26.31
N THR A 265 5.71 -9.73 25.83
CA THR A 265 5.95 -9.48 24.40
C THR A 265 7.09 -10.37 23.92
N VAL A 266 6.83 -11.22 22.92
CA VAL A 266 7.82 -12.19 22.44
C VAL A 266 9.02 -11.46 21.84
N GLY A 267 10.23 -11.85 22.26
CA GLY A 267 11.48 -11.29 21.75
C GLY A 267 11.84 -9.90 22.30
N GLN A 268 11.03 -9.33 23.19
CA GLN A 268 11.35 -8.10 23.93
C GLN A 268 11.70 -8.43 25.39
N PRO A 269 12.63 -7.70 26.01
CA PRO A 269 12.82 -7.77 27.46
C PRO A 269 11.51 -7.46 28.17
N ASP A 270 11.23 -8.16 29.26
CA ASP A 270 10.03 -7.93 30.05
C ASP A 270 10.02 -6.50 30.61
N MET A 271 9.19 -5.63 30.01
CA MET A 271 9.08 -4.22 30.37
C MET A 271 8.37 -4.02 31.73
N THR A 272 7.90 -5.10 32.37
CA THR A 272 7.28 -5.04 33.71
C THR A 272 8.27 -5.07 34.88
N ARG A 273 9.58 -5.02 34.61
CA ARG A 273 10.60 -4.74 35.65
C ARG A 273 10.96 -3.26 35.69
N TYR A 274 10.05 -2.45 36.24
CA TYR A 274 10.38 -1.20 36.93
C TYR A 274 9.62 -1.14 38.25
#